data_AF-A0A936DVX3-F1
#
_entry.id   AF-A0A936DVX3-F1
#
_cell.length_a   1.000
_cell.length_b   1.000
_cell.length_c   1.000
_cell.angle_alpha   90.00
_cell.angle_beta   90.00
_cell.angle_gamma   90.00
#
_symmetry.space_group_name_H-M   'P 1'
#
loop_
_entity.id
_entity.type
_entity.pdbx_description
1 polymer ?
#
loop_
_entity_poly.entity_id
_entity_poly.type
_entity_poly.pdbx_seq_one_letter_code
_entity_poly.pdbx_strand_id
1 'polypeptide(L)'
;MSIKLRDRDRAISYAEKIVAIDNDNIDALSNLVTVLRERRADGDLNKALGYADLLVSKVETILSSSLKPKRMSSAQWADRKERGLASVYLLRGKVQSDLGNMDKARSDLSKSFKATPLAGAALSLGELAEKSRKLDDAIDHYLQAFVIALSTDEQVDPKSIRAKLKQLYIARFGSENGLGDRMLREYDEFTKEREERASKLEQPNINSGVASHLDFKLTRLDGSKLEMNSLRGKVVVMNFWATWCGPCLTEMPLFEKTIEKYKEDPGIVFLAVTTDEDREIVKPFLKQHKFNLPVTFADYLNDYFEVNSIPTTIILTEAARCLSGRQDSTLAKISSQCSAVKSKPQGRGRKKKKTDYETDGKV
;
A
#
# COMPACT_ATOMS: atom_id res chain seq x y z
N MET A 1 6.42 -13.42 -1.37
CA MET A 1 6.78 -14.86 -1.46
C MET A 1 5.94 -15.47 -2.59
N SER A 2 6.49 -15.60 -3.81
CA SER A 2 5.74 -16.21 -4.91
C SER A 2 5.63 -17.72 -4.64
N ILE A 3 4.40 -18.22 -4.58
CA ILE A 3 4.17 -19.66 -4.56
C ILE A 3 4.64 -20.15 -5.93
N LYS A 4 5.87 -20.69 -6.00
CA LYS A 4 6.26 -21.54 -7.13
C LYS A 4 5.32 -22.74 -7.10
N LEU A 5 4.22 -22.65 -7.84
CA LEU A 5 3.29 -23.74 -8.06
C LEU A 5 4.11 -24.88 -8.68
N ARG A 6 4.50 -25.85 -7.83
CA ARG A 6 5.30 -27.01 -8.24
C ARG A 6 4.60 -27.85 -9.31
N ASP A 7 3.29 -27.68 -9.45
CA ASP A 7 2.43 -28.33 -10.44
C ASP A 7 1.54 -27.28 -11.12
N ARG A 8 2.05 -26.68 -12.21
CA ARG A 8 1.35 -25.64 -12.98
C ARG A 8 0.11 -26.20 -13.69
N ASP A 9 0.14 -27.46 -14.10
CA ASP A 9 -0.98 -28.12 -14.79
C ASP A 9 -2.17 -28.28 -13.86
N ARG A 10 -1.92 -28.73 -12.63
CA ARG A 10 -2.94 -28.81 -11.60
C ARG A 10 -3.49 -27.44 -11.22
N ALA A 11 -2.64 -26.42 -11.12
CA ALA A 11 -3.07 -25.05 -10.84
C ALA A 11 -4.02 -24.51 -11.92
N ILE A 12 -3.68 -24.72 -13.20
CA ILE A 12 -4.56 -24.39 -14.33
C ILE A 12 -5.88 -25.14 -14.21
N SER A 13 -5.85 -26.47 -14.00
CA SER A 13 -7.07 -27.28 -13.90
C SER A 13 -8.01 -26.81 -12.77
N TYR A 14 -7.47 -26.45 -11.60
CA TYR A 14 -8.28 -25.91 -10.51
C TYR A 14 -8.86 -24.55 -10.84
N ALA A 15 -8.05 -23.65 -11.40
CA ALA A 15 -8.51 -22.31 -11.72
C ALA A 15 -9.54 -22.31 -12.87
N GLU A 16 -9.39 -23.19 -13.87
CA GLU A 16 -10.40 -23.42 -14.92
C GLU A 16 -11.73 -23.90 -14.31
N LYS A 17 -11.70 -24.81 -13.32
CA LYS A 17 -12.91 -25.24 -12.61
C LYS A 17 -13.56 -24.10 -11.83
N ILE A 18 -12.77 -23.24 -11.19
CA ILE A 18 -13.30 -22.06 -10.47
C ILE A 18 -13.99 -21.13 -11.47
N VAL A 19 -13.35 -20.82 -12.60
CA VAL A 19 -13.93 -19.94 -13.64
C VAL A 19 -15.16 -20.56 -14.29
N ALA A 20 -15.24 -21.89 -14.40
CA ALA A 20 -16.43 -22.57 -14.90
C ALA A 20 -17.63 -22.47 -13.93
N ILE A 21 -17.36 -22.41 -12.62
CA ILE A 21 -18.39 -22.26 -11.57
C ILE A 21 -18.79 -20.79 -11.42
N ASP A 22 -17.79 -19.91 -11.38
CA ASP A 22 -17.91 -18.48 -11.17
C ASP A 22 -17.01 -17.76 -12.18
N ASN A 23 -17.60 -17.40 -13.32
CA ASN A 23 -16.87 -16.71 -14.37
C ASN A 23 -16.56 -15.24 -14.01
N ASP A 24 -17.10 -14.70 -12.91
CA ASP A 24 -16.83 -13.35 -12.41
C ASP A 24 -15.62 -13.31 -11.46
N ASN A 25 -15.01 -14.46 -11.18
CA ASN A 25 -13.86 -14.55 -10.30
C ASN A 25 -12.58 -13.94 -10.93
N ILE A 26 -12.38 -12.64 -10.70
CA ILE A 26 -11.26 -11.84 -11.21
C ILE A 26 -9.90 -12.42 -10.84
N ASP A 27 -9.74 -12.93 -9.62
CA ASP A 27 -8.48 -13.52 -9.14
C ASP A 27 -8.17 -14.83 -9.87
N ALA A 28 -9.16 -15.70 -10.05
CA ALA A 28 -9.01 -16.95 -10.78
C ALA A 28 -8.66 -16.68 -12.26
N LEU A 29 -9.32 -15.71 -12.90
CA LEU A 29 -9.01 -15.28 -14.27
C LEU A 29 -7.58 -14.73 -14.38
N SER A 30 -7.18 -13.81 -13.49
CA SER A 30 -5.86 -13.21 -13.50
C SER A 30 -4.74 -14.24 -13.29
N ASN A 31 -4.97 -15.20 -12.39
CA ASN A 31 -4.06 -16.31 -12.13
C ASN A 31 -3.96 -17.25 -13.34
N LEU A 32 -5.08 -17.60 -14.00
CA LEU A 32 -5.07 -18.42 -15.21
C LEU A 32 -4.22 -17.78 -16.31
N VAL A 33 -4.45 -16.49 -16.59
CA VAL A 33 -3.69 -15.77 -17.61
C VAL A 33 -2.19 -15.79 -17.28
N THR A 34 -1.83 -15.56 -16.02
CA THR A 34 -0.42 -15.56 -15.58
C THR A 34 0.22 -16.93 -15.73
N VAL A 35 -0.42 -17.99 -15.21
CA VAL A 35 0.15 -19.34 -15.22
C VAL A 35 0.25 -19.90 -16.65
N LEU A 36 -0.77 -19.68 -17.50
CA LEU A 36 -0.73 -20.06 -18.92
C LEU A 36 0.40 -19.33 -19.67
N ARG A 37 0.55 -18.02 -19.45
CA ARG A 37 1.62 -17.22 -20.08
C ARG A 37 3.02 -17.70 -19.66
N GLU A 38 3.19 -18.12 -18.41
CA GLU A 38 4.46 -18.64 -17.90
C GLU A 38 4.77 -20.08 -18.33
N ARG A 39 3.76 -20.94 -18.46
CA ARG A 39 3.94 -22.35 -18.85
C ARG A 39 4.35 -22.48 -20.32
N ARG A 40 3.73 -21.69 -21.21
CA ARG A 40 4.01 -21.67 -22.66
C ARG A 40 3.92 -23.05 -23.33
N ALA A 41 3.00 -23.92 -22.90
CA ALA A 41 2.66 -25.12 -23.66
C ALA A 41 1.91 -24.75 -24.96
N ASP A 42 1.78 -25.70 -25.87
CA ASP A 42 1.10 -25.46 -27.14
C ASP A 42 -0.35 -24.98 -26.91
N GLY A 43 -0.73 -23.90 -27.60
CA GLY A 43 -2.02 -23.23 -27.42
C GLY A 43 -2.18 -22.37 -26.15
N ASP A 44 -1.24 -22.37 -25.20
CA ASP A 44 -1.40 -21.65 -23.92
C ASP A 44 -1.56 -20.15 -24.09
N LEU A 45 -0.77 -19.52 -24.96
CA LEU A 45 -0.84 -18.08 -25.16
C LEU A 45 -2.18 -17.64 -25.76
N ASN A 46 -2.78 -18.47 -26.63
CA ASN A 46 -4.11 -18.22 -27.17
C ASN A 46 -5.19 -18.38 -26.10
N LYS A 47 -5.10 -19.41 -25.25
CA LYS A 47 -5.99 -19.56 -24.09
C LYS A 47 -5.84 -18.39 -23.11
N ALA A 48 -4.60 -17.98 -22.80
CA ALA A 48 -4.30 -16.84 -21.94
C ALA A 48 -4.92 -15.56 -22.51
N LEU A 49 -4.87 -15.35 -23.83
CA LEU A 49 -5.50 -14.20 -24.47
C LEU A 49 -7.02 -14.21 -24.28
N GLY A 50 -7.66 -15.36 -24.47
CA GLY A 50 -9.11 -15.51 -24.26
C GLY A 50 -9.54 -15.16 -22.83
N TYR A 51 -8.81 -15.65 -21.83
CA TYR A 51 -9.07 -15.28 -20.43
C TYR A 51 -8.74 -13.82 -20.12
N ALA A 52 -7.69 -13.25 -20.75
CA ALA A 52 -7.33 -11.85 -20.58
C ALA A 52 -8.38 -10.90 -21.19
N ASP A 53 -8.95 -11.24 -22.34
CA ASP A 53 -10.05 -10.48 -22.95
C ASP A 53 -11.32 -10.52 -22.09
N LEU A 54 -11.66 -11.70 -21.56
CA LEU A 54 -12.77 -11.85 -20.62
C LEU A 54 -12.56 -11.02 -19.34
N LEU A 55 -11.34 -11.07 -18.78
CA LEU A 55 -10.95 -10.31 -17.61
C LEU A 55 -11.07 -8.80 -17.83
N VAL A 56 -10.53 -8.28 -18.93
CA VAL A 56 -10.63 -6.84 -19.28
C VAL A 56 -12.10 -6.44 -19.43
N SER A 57 -12.88 -7.20 -20.19
CA SER A 57 -14.31 -6.90 -20.41
C SER A 57 -15.10 -6.85 -19.08
N LYS A 58 -14.85 -7.80 -18.17
CA LYS A 58 -15.49 -7.84 -16.86
C LYS A 58 -15.10 -6.65 -15.99
N VAL A 59 -13.81 -6.36 -15.90
CA VAL A 59 -13.33 -5.23 -15.10
C VAL A 59 -13.85 -3.91 -15.67
N GLU A 60 -13.83 -3.71 -16.98
CA GLU A 60 -14.43 -2.51 -17.61
C GLU A 60 -15.92 -2.39 -17.27
N THR A 61 -16.69 -3.47 -17.41
CA THR A 61 -18.13 -3.49 -17.12
C THR A 61 -18.43 -3.21 -15.64
N ILE A 62 -17.70 -3.86 -14.73
CA ILE A 62 -17.82 -3.64 -13.29
C ILE A 62 -17.50 -2.18 -12.96
N LEU A 63 -16.39 -1.65 -13.46
CA LEU A 63 -15.97 -0.28 -13.13
C LEU A 63 -16.83 0.80 -13.80
N SER A 64 -17.50 0.51 -14.92
CA SER A 64 -18.45 1.42 -15.56
C SER A 64 -19.83 1.46 -14.88
N SER A 65 -20.27 0.32 -14.33
CA SER A 65 -21.60 0.18 -13.70
C SER A 65 -21.59 0.36 -12.18
N SER A 66 -20.42 0.29 -11.55
CA SER A 66 -20.29 0.37 -10.09
C SER A 66 -20.51 1.79 -9.56
N LEU A 67 -21.40 1.88 -8.59
CA LEU A 67 -21.60 3.11 -7.82
C LEU A 67 -20.43 3.31 -6.85
N LYS A 68 -19.98 4.56 -6.73
CA LYS A 68 -19.00 4.96 -5.72
C LYS A 68 -19.50 4.52 -4.33
N PRO A 69 -18.70 3.77 -3.55
CA PRO A 69 -19.04 3.47 -2.17
C PRO A 69 -19.31 4.74 -1.35
N LYS A 70 -20.28 4.68 -0.43
CA LYS A 70 -20.67 5.86 0.37
C LYS A 70 -19.50 6.41 1.20
N ARG A 71 -18.62 5.53 1.69
CA ARG A 71 -17.51 5.88 2.58
C ARG A 71 -16.18 6.19 1.87
N MET A 72 -16.16 6.23 0.54
CA MET A 72 -14.98 6.52 -0.26
C MET A 72 -15.08 7.91 -0.91
N SER A 73 -13.98 8.66 -0.98
CA SER A 73 -13.98 9.92 -1.74
C SER A 73 -14.09 9.65 -3.25
N SER A 74 -14.53 10.64 -4.03
CA SER A 74 -14.57 10.50 -5.50
C SER A 74 -13.19 10.26 -6.10
N ALA A 75 -12.14 10.86 -5.50
CA ALA A 75 -10.76 10.68 -5.94
C ALA A 75 -10.24 9.27 -5.63
N GLN A 76 -10.49 8.75 -4.43
CA GLN A 76 -10.14 7.38 -4.05
C GLN A 76 -10.84 6.34 -4.93
N TRP A 77 -12.11 6.60 -5.25
CA TRP A 77 -12.85 5.73 -6.14
C TRP A 77 -12.31 5.76 -7.57
N ALA A 78 -11.96 6.93 -8.08
CA ALA A 78 -11.30 7.05 -9.38
C ALA A 78 -9.95 6.31 -9.40
N ASP A 79 -9.11 6.49 -8.38
CA ASP A 79 -7.81 5.81 -8.27
C ASP A 79 -7.94 4.29 -8.18
N ARG A 80 -8.90 3.78 -7.39
CA ARG A 80 -9.19 2.34 -7.33
C ARG A 80 -9.57 1.78 -8.70
N LYS A 81 -10.42 2.48 -9.46
CA LYS A 81 -10.79 2.09 -10.82
C LYS A 81 -9.59 2.10 -11.76
N GLU A 82 -8.79 3.15 -11.71
CA GLU A 82 -7.58 3.32 -12.52
C GLU A 82 -6.57 2.19 -12.27
N ARG A 83 -6.28 1.85 -11.01
CA ARG A 83 -5.37 0.74 -10.66
C ARG A 83 -5.87 -0.61 -11.15
N GLY A 84 -7.18 -0.85 -11.03
CA GLY A 84 -7.84 -2.06 -11.55
C GLY A 84 -7.67 -2.19 -13.06
N LEU A 85 -7.97 -1.12 -13.81
CA LEU A 85 -7.78 -1.06 -15.26
C LEU A 85 -6.30 -1.22 -15.65
N ALA A 86 -5.40 -0.54 -14.95
CA ALA A 86 -3.97 -0.61 -15.21
C ALA A 86 -3.45 -2.05 -15.13
N SER A 87 -3.89 -2.80 -14.12
CA SER A 87 -3.46 -4.18 -13.88
C SER A 87 -3.94 -5.13 -14.98
N VAL A 88 -5.20 -5.04 -15.40
CA VAL A 88 -5.75 -5.96 -16.42
C VAL A 88 -5.21 -5.65 -17.82
N TYR A 89 -5.02 -4.37 -18.16
CA TYR A 89 -4.40 -3.98 -19.43
C TYR A 89 -2.92 -4.39 -19.48
N LEU A 90 -2.18 -4.27 -18.37
CA LEU A 90 -0.79 -4.76 -18.28
C LEU A 90 -0.73 -6.25 -18.62
N LEU A 91 -1.61 -7.03 -18.00
CA LEU A 91 -1.63 -8.47 -18.15
C LEU A 91 -1.97 -8.87 -19.60
N ARG A 92 -3.00 -8.28 -20.19
CA ARG A 92 -3.36 -8.55 -21.60
C ARG A 92 -2.29 -8.06 -22.58
N GLY A 93 -1.72 -6.88 -22.35
CA GLY A 93 -0.65 -6.33 -23.16
C GLY A 93 0.60 -7.23 -23.18
N LYS A 94 0.97 -7.83 -22.05
CA LYS A 94 2.05 -8.82 -21.97
C LYS A 94 1.74 -10.08 -22.78
N VAL A 95 0.52 -10.61 -22.69
CA VAL A 95 0.10 -11.78 -23.49
C VAL A 95 0.15 -11.46 -24.99
N GLN A 96 -0.36 -10.30 -25.40
CA GLN A 96 -0.31 -9.87 -26.79
C GLN A 96 1.12 -9.68 -27.30
N SER A 97 2.02 -9.14 -26.47
CA SER A 97 3.45 -9.04 -26.80
C SER A 97 4.09 -10.43 -27.00
N ASP A 98 3.76 -11.38 -26.11
CA ASP A 98 4.24 -12.77 -26.21
C ASP A 98 3.71 -13.49 -27.47
N LEU A 99 2.51 -13.12 -27.93
CA LEU A 99 1.93 -13.59 -29.20
C LEU A 99 2.47 -12.85 -30.45
N GLY A 100 3.31 -11.83 -30.28
CA GLY A 100 3.80 -10.99 -31.39
C GLY A 100 2.79 -9.97 -31.93
N ASN A 101 1.66 -9.75 -31.25
CA ASN A 101 0.65 -8.76 -31.61
C ASN A 101 1.08 -7.35 -31.18
N MET A 102 2.16 -6.83 -31.76
CA MET A 102 2.89 -5.65 -31.26
C MET A 102 2.03 -4.39 -31.10
N ASP A 103 1.13 -4.10 -32.04
CA ASP A 103 0.31 -2.88 -31.97
C ASP A 103 -0.78 -2.96 -30.91
N LYS A 104 -1.41 -4.13 -30.78
CA LYS A 104 -2.37 -4.37 -29.70
C LYS A 104 -1.66 -4.30 -28.34
N ALA A 105 -0.49 -4.96 -28.25
CA ALA A 105 0.31 -4.99 -27.03
C ALA A 105 0.69 -3.57 -26.59
N ARG A 106 1.17 -2.76 -27.53
CA ARG A 106 1.48 -1.34 -27.28
C ARG A 106 0.25 -0.58 -26.81
N SER A 107 -0.90 -0.76 -27.47
CA SER A 107 -2.16 -0.10 -27.09
C SER A 107 -2.56 -0.42 -25.65
N ASP A 108 -2.56 -1.69 -25.26
CA ASP A 108 -2.92 -2.10 -23.91
C ASP A 108 -1.89 -1.63 -22.87
N LEU A 109 -0.60 -1.76 -23.13
CA LEU A 109 0.43 -1.30 -22.20
C LEU A 109 0.43 0.22 -22.02
N SER A 110 0.15 0.99 -23.08
CA SER A 110 -0.04 2.43 -22.99
C SER A 110 -1.29 2.80 -22.18
N LYS A 111 -2.41 2.09 -22.36
CA LYS A 111 -3.60 2.27 -21.50
C LYS A 111 -3.30 1.96 -20.05
N SER A 112 -2.55 0.89 -19.80
CA SER A 112 -2.12 0.49 -18.47
C SER A 112 -1.32 1.59 -17.78
N PHE A 113 -0.21 2.01 -18.41
CA PHE A 113 0.68 3.02 -17.88
C PHE A 113 -0.02 4.37 -17.66
N LYS A 114 -0.90 4.77 -18.58
CA LYS A 114 -1.67 6.02 -18.46
C LYS A 114 -2.68 5.98 -17.32
N ALA A 115 -3.30 4.83 -17.04
CA ALA A 115 -4.25 4.70 -15.94
C ALA A 115 -3.52 4.76 -14.59
N THR A 116 -2.41 4.04 -14.45
CA THR A 116 -1.52 4.14 -13.28
C THR A 116 -0.11 3.77 -13.73
N PRO A 117 0.92 4.59 -13.46
CA PRO A 117 2.30 4.24 -13.77
C PRO A 117 2.71 2.97 -13.04
N LEU A 118 2.91 1.89 -13.79
CA LEU A 118 3.40 0.59 -13.31
C LEU A 118 4.76 0.32 -13.92
N ALA A 119 5.73 -0.10 -13.10
CA ALA A 119 7.07 -0.46 -13.57
C ALA A 119 6.98 -1.57 -14.62
N GLY A 120 6.10 -2.55 -14.41
CA GLY A 120 5.88 -3.63 -15.36
C GLY A 120 5.33 -3.17 -16.71
N ALA A 121 4.52 -2.10 -16.76
CA ALA A 121 3.97 -1.56 -18.00
C ALA A 121 5.02 -0.76 -18.78
N ALA A 122 5.74 0.12 -18.09
CA ALA A 122 6.86 0.86 -18.66
C ALA A 122 7.95 -0.08 -19.19
N LEU A 123 8.29 -1.13 -18.44
CA LEU A 123 9.27 -2.13 -18.86
C LEU A 123 8.87 -2.78 -20.20
N SER A 124 7.62 -3.26 -20.29
CA SER A 124 7.13 -3.90 -21.50
C SER A 124 6.98 -2.92 -22.68
N LEU A 125 6.67 -1.65 -22.44
CA LEU A 125 6.70 -0.61 -23.48
C LEU A 125 8.13 -0.38 -24.00
N GLY A 126 9.13 -0.34 -23.11
CA GLY A 126 10.54 -0.24 -23.46
C GLY A 126 11.01 -1.42 -24.32
N GLU A 127 10.64 -2.64 -23.93
CA GLU A 127 10.94 -3.86 -24.70
C GLU A 127 10.31 -3.84 -26.11
N LEU A 128 9.06 -3.36 -26.24
CA LEU A 128 8.40 -3.22 -27.53
C LEU A 128 9.05 -2.14 -28.40
N ALA A 129 9.42 -1.01 -27.82
CA ALA A 129 10.12 0.07 -28.50
C ALA A 129 11.50 -0.39 -29.00
N GLU A 130 12.25 -1.11 -28.17
CA GLU A 130 13.55 -1.70 -28.54
C GLU A 130 13.40 -2.69 -29.71
N LYS A 131 12.44 -3.63 -29.62
CA LYS A 131 12.13 -4.56 -30.72
C LYS A 131 11.79 -3.84 -32.02
N SER A 132 11.19 -2.65 -31.91
CA SER A 132 10.83 -1.78 -33.04
C SER A 132 11.97 -0.85 -33.47
N ARG A 133 13.17 -0.98 -32.88
CA ARG A 133 14.35 -0.13 -33.12
C ARG A 133 14.12 1.36 -32.83
N LYS A 134 13.15 1.68 -31.97
CA LYS A 134 12.89 3.05 -31.49
C LYS A 134 13.70 3.29 -30.22
N LEU A 135 14.99 3.56 -30.37
CA LEU A 135 15.93 3.62 -29.26
C LEU A 135 15.62 4.73 -28.25
N ASP A 136 15.20 5.91 -28.72
CA ASP A 136 14.86 7.02 -27.82
C ASP A 136 13.63 6.67 -26.96
N ASP A 137 12.53 6.21 -27.58
CA ASP A 137 11.34 5.71 -26.88
C ASP A 137 11.67 4.57 -25.89
N ALA A 138 12.56 3.65 -26.28
CA ALA A 138 12.97 2.55 -25.41
C ALA A 138 13.71 3.04 -24.17
N ILE A 139 14.66 3.98 -24.35
CA ILE A 139 15.40 4.58 -23.24
C ILE A 139 14.45 5.29 -22.28
N ASP A 140 13.51 6.09 -22.79
CA ASP A 140 12.56 6.85 -21.96
C ASP A 140 11.66 5.90 -21.14
N HIS A 141 11.12 4.84 -21.76
CA HIS A 141 10.32 3.85 -21.05
C HIS A 141 11.12 3.00 -20.06
N TYR A 142 12.37 2.66 -20.36
CA TYR A 142 13.21 1.96 -19.39
C TYR A 142 13.61 2.87 -18.22
N LEU A 143 13.76 4.19 -18.41
CA LEU A 143 13.98 5.16 -17.34
C LEU A 143 12.77 5.21 -16.40
N GLN A 144 11.56 5.35 -16.96
CA GLN A 144 10.30 5.26 -16.22
C GLN A 144 10.21 3.95 -15.42
N ALA A 145 10.47 2.81 -16.07
CA ALA A 145 10.42 1.50 -15.43
C ALA A 145 11.41 1.38 -14.26
N PHE A 146 12.62 1.90 -14.43
CA PHE A 146 13.67 1.89 -13.41
C PHE A 146 13.26 2.72 -12.19
N VAL A 147 12.81 3.96 -12.40
CA VAL A 147 12.42 4.86 -11.31
C VAL A 147 11.21 4.34 -10.54
N ILE A 148 10.19 3.82 -11.25
CA ILE A 148 9.02 3.23 -10.60
C ILE A 148 9.43 1.99 -9.80
N ALA A 149 10.26 1.11 -10.36
CA ALA A 149 10.72 -0.10 -9.66
C ALA A 149 11.59 0.19 -8.42
N LEU A 150 12.27 1.33 -8.35
CA LEU A 150 12.98 1.76 -7.14
C LEU A 150 12.05 2.31 -6.05
N SER A 151 10.85 2.74 -6.43
CA SER A 151 9.95 3.52 -5.60
C SER A 151 8.70 2.76 -5.15
N THR A 152 8.54 1.52 -5.62
CA THR A 152 7.39 0.64 -5.36
C THR A 152 7.84 -0.79 -5.04
N ASP A 153 6.93 -1.59 -4.47
CA ASP A 153 7.17 -3.01 -4.18
C ASP A 153 6.85 -3.94 -5.37
N GLU A 154 6.81 -3.41 -6.60
CA GLU A 154 6.62 -4.25 -7.80
C GLU A 154 7.77 -5.25 -7.96
N GLN A 155 7.46 -6.48 -8.35
CA GLN A 155 8.46 -7.53 -8.60
C GLN A 155 9.15 -7.34 -9.95
N VAL A 156 9.81 -6.20 -10.12
CA VAL A 156 10.60 -5.82 -11.29
C VAL A 156 12.01 -5.52 -10.81
N ASP A 157 13.03 -6.15 -11.38
CA ASP A 157 14.42 -5.97 -10.92
C ASP A 157 15.04 -4.68 -11.50
N PRO A 158 15.24 -3.62 -10.69
CA PRO A 158 15.82 -2.38 -11.17
C PRO A 158 17.28 -2.55 -11.61
N LYS A 159 18.02 -3.56 -11.12
CA LYS A 159 19.41 -3.78 -11.52
C LYS A 159 19.50 -4.21 -12.98
N SER A 160 18.62 -5.14 -13.39
CA SER A 160 18.50 -5.57 -14.78
C SER A 160 18.12 -4.41 -15.71
N ILE A 161 17.19 -3.55 -15.29
CA ILE A 161 16.79 -2.37 -16.08
C ILE A 161 17.95 -1.37 -16.20
N ARG A 162 18.68 -1.09 -15.12
CA ARG A 162 19.85 -0.20 -15.14
C ARG A 162 20.92 -0.69 -16.11
N ALA A 163 21.22 -1.99 -16.10
CA ALA A 163 22.18 -2.59 -17.03
C ALA A 163 21.73 -2.41 -18.49
N LYS A 164 20.43 -2.60 -18.75
CA LYS A 164 19.83 -2.39 -20.07
C LYS A 164 19.90 -0.93 -20.52
N LEU A 165 19.58 0.00 -19.63
CA LEU A 165 19.69 1.44 -19.88
C LEU A 165 21.11 1.83 -20.27
N LYS A 166 22.12 1.36 -19.53
CA LYS A 166 23.53 1.61 -19.89
C LYS A 166 23.85 1.16 -21.31
N GLN A 167 23.44 -0.05 -21.69
CA GLN A 167 23.68 -0.59 -23.03
C GLN A 167 23.01 0.26 -24.12
N LEU A 168 21.72 0.56 -23.98
CA LEU A 168 20.97 1.34 -24.96
C LEU A 168 21.46 2.78 -25.05
N TYR A 169 21.80 3.38 -23.92
CA TYR A 169 22.29 4.76 -23.87
C TYR A 169 23.66 4.89 -24.54
N ILE A 170 24.59 3.95 -24.29
CA ILE A 170 25.88 3.91 -25.01
C ILE A 170 25.65 3.67 -26.51
N ALA A 171 24.76 2.76 -26.88
CA ALA A 171 24.44 2.50 -28.28
C ALA A 171 23.89 3.75 -29.01
N ARG A 172 23.14 4.60 -28.29
CA ARG A 172 22.48 5.79 -28.84
C ARG A 172 23.34 7.06 -28.81
N PHE A 173 24.16 7.24 -27.77
CA PHE A 173 24.89 8.47 -27.46
C PHE A 173 26.41 8.30 -27.40
N GLY A 174 26.93 7.07 -27.59
CA GLY A 174 28.36 6.76 -27.62
C GLY A 174 29.04 6.66 -26.26
N SER A 175 28.40 7.08 -25.18
CA SER A 175 28.88 6.96 -23.80
C SER A 175 27.71 6.93 -22.81
N GLU A 176 27.97 6.67 -21.53
CA GLU A 176 26.95 6.76 -20.47
C GLU A 176 26.83 8.16 -19.83
N ASN A 177 27.59 9.14 -20.34
CA ASN A 177 27.59 10.50 -19.81
C ASN A 177 26.20 11.14 -19.97
N GLY A 178 25.65 11.69 -18.89
CA GLY A 178 24.31 12.29 -18.87
C GLY A 178 23.16 11.30 -18.57
N LEU A 179 23.42 9.99 -18.55
CA LEU A 179 22.40 9.00 -18.14
C LEU A 179 21.97 9.21 -16.68
N GLY A 180 22.92 9.49 -15.79
CA GLY A 180 22.64 9.79 -14.37
C GLY A 180 21.73 11.00 -14.20
N ASP A 181 22.00 12.09 -14.92
CA ASP A 181 21.17 13.31 -14.85
C ASP A 181 19.75 13.08 -15.38
N ARG A 182 19.61 12.24 -16.42
CA ARG A 182 18.28 11.81 -16.91
C ARG A 182 17.55 10.98 -15.86
N MET A 183 18.22 10.05 -15.20
CA MET A 183 17.63 9.25 -14.12
C MET A 183 17.16 10.11 -12.95
N LEU A 184 17.94 11.12 -12.56
CA LEU A 184 17.56 12.04 -11.49
C LEU A 184 16.33 12.87 -11.86
N ARG A 185 16.28 13.42 -13.09
CA ARG A 185 15.09 14.16 -13.54
C ARG A 185 13.83 13.30 -13.58
N GLU A 186 13.95 12.08 -14.09
CA GLU A 186 12.83 11.12 -14.10
C GLU A 186 12.37 10.79 -12.67
N TYR A 187 13.30 10.63 -11.73
CA TYR A 187 13.00 10.41 -10.32
C TYR A 187 12.24 11.59 -9.70
N ASP A 188 12.69 12.82 -9.95
CA ASP A 188 12.05 14.03 -9.44
C ASP A 188 10.63 14.20 -10.02
N GLU A 189 10.46 13.97 -11.32
CA GLU A 189 9.16 14.04 -12.00
C GLU A 189 8.19 12.99 -11.46
N PHE A 190 8.61 11.73 -11.38
CA PHE A 190 7.79 10.64 -10.85
C PHE A 190 7.41 10.88 -9.38
N THR A 191 8.36 11.33 -8.56
CA THR A 191 8.11 11.60 -7.13
C THR A 191 7.08 12.70 -6.97
N LYS A 192 7.22 13.80 -7.72
CA LYS A 192 6.26 14.91 -7.72
C LYS A 192 4.86 14.44 -8.12
N GLU A 193 4.73 13.71 -9.22
CA GLU A 193 3.42 13.19 -9.67
C GLU A 193 2.79 12.25 -8.63
N ARG A 194 3.61 11.42 -7.99
CA ARG A 194 3.16 10.50 -6.93
C ARG A 194 2.65 11.26 -5.71
N GLU A 195 3.38 12.29 -5.26
CA GLU A 195 2.98 13.14 -4.13
C GLU A 195 1.68 13.89 -4.43
N GLU A 196 1.57 14.47 -5.65
CA GLU A 196 0.34 15.12 -6.10
C GLU A 196 -0.84 14.13 -6.13
N ARG A 197 -0.63 12.91 -6.61
CA ARG A 197 -1.64 11.85 -6.59
C ARG A 197 -2.01 11.48 -5.15
N ALA A 198 -1.03 11.26 -4.28
CA ALA A 198 -1.26 10.91 -2.87
C ALA A 198 -2.08 11.99 -2.14
N SER A 199 -1.75 13.26 -2.33
CA SER A 199 -2.48 14.38 -1.72
C SER A 199 -3.97 14.44 -2.11
N LYS A 200 -4.31 13.96 -3.32
CA LYS A 200 -5.70 13.85 -3.80
C LYS A 200 -6.43 12.65 -3.20
N LEU A 201 -5.70 11.65 -2.70
CA LEU A 201 -6.23 10.39 -2.17
C LEU A 201 -6.32 10.36 -0.65
N GLU A 202 -5.56 11.20 0.05
CA GLU A 202 -5.61 11.30 1.51
C GLU A 202 -7.05 11.50 1.98
N GLN A 203 -7.52 10.60 2.87
CA GLN A 203 -8.76 10.86 3.59
C GLN A 203 -8.54 12.13 4.43
N PRO A 204 -9.53 13.02 4.57
CA PRO A 204 -9.43 14.14 5.49
C PRO A 204 -8.97 13.61 6.84
N ASN A 205 -7.74 13.95 7.23
CA ASN A 205 -7.24 13.56 8.53
C ASN A 205 -7.99 14.38 9.57
N ILE A 206 -9.06 13.78 10.11
CA ILE A 206 -9.89 14.38 11.16
C ILE A 206 -9.11 14.70 12.43
N ASN A 207 -7.89 14.16 12.55
CA ASN A 207 -6.94 14.35 13.64
C ASN A 207 -5.67 15.10 13.19
N SER A 208 -5.71 15.80 12.04
CA SER A 208 -4.59 16.61 11.58
C SER A 208 -4.26 17.72 12.59
N GLY A 209 -2.98 17.84 12.94
CA GLY A 209 -2.51 18.82 13.94
C GLY A 209 -2.85 18.46 15.40
N VAL A 210 -3.41 17.27 15.66
CA VAL A 210 -3.63 16.80 17.03
C VAL A 210 -2.30 16.45 17.69
N ALA A 211 -1.99 17.15 18.79
CA ALA A 211 -0.74 16.96 19.55
C ALA A 211 -0.87 16.01 20.74
N SER A 212 -2.08 15.53 21.04
CA SER A 212 -2.38 14.72 22.23
C SER A 212 -3.35 13.61 21.88
N HIS A 213 -3.08 12.39 22.36
CA HIS A 213 -3.96 11.24 22.17
C HIS A 213 -5.39 11.47 22.68
N LEU A 214 -5.62 12.41 23.61
CA LEU A 214 -6.95 12.72 24.13
C LEU A 214 -7.80 13.53 23.15
N ASP A 215 -7.18 14.25 22.21
CA ASP A 215 -7.93 15.07 21.26
C ASP A 215 -8.27 14.31 19.97
N PHE A 216 -7.87 13.03 19.88
CA PHE A 216 -8.21 12.15 18.77
C PHE A 216 -9.71 11.85 18.72
N LYS A 217 -10.23 11.82 17.49
CA LYS A 217 -11.56 11.34 17.13
C LYS A 217 -11.42 10.07 16.31
N LEU A 218 -12.02 8.99 16.79
CA LEU A 218 -12.06 7.69 16.11
C LEU A 218 -13.45 7.42 15.56
N THR A 219 -13.52 6.67 14.48
CA THR A 219 -14.78 6.31 13.83
C THR A 219 -15.14 4.87 14.19
N ARG A 220 -16.38 4.63 14.62
CA ARG A 220 -16.92 3.29 14.91
C ARG A 220 -17.47 2.64 13.63
N LEU A 221 -17.77 1.33 13.69
CA LEU A 221 -18.32 0.57 12.55
C LEU A 221 -19.65 1.11 12.01
N ASP A 222 -20.47 1.69 12.88
CA ASP A 222 -21.75 2.32 12.54
C ASP A 222 -21.58 3.73 11.94
N GLY A 223 -20.36 4.27 11.91
CA GLY A 223 -20.02 5.61 11.42
C GLY A 223 -20.06 6.70 12.49
N SER A 224 -20.49 6.38 13.72
CA SER A 224 -20.45 7.33 14.83
C SER A 224 -19.01 7.65 15.25
N LYS A 225 -18.81 8.79 15.91
CA LYS A 225 -17.50 9.26 16.36
C LYS A 225 -17.31 8.99 17.85
N LEU A 226 -16.12 8.52 18.21
CA LEU A 226 -15.63 8.37 19.56
C LEU A 226 -14.55 9.43 19.79
N GLU A 227 -14.81 10.39 20.67
CA GLU A 227 -13.78 11.34 21.10
C GLU A 227 -12.96 10.73 22.24
N MET A 228 -11.64 10.65 22.10
CA MET A 228 -10.77 10.04 23.11
C MET A 228 -10.80 10.79 24.46
N ASN A 229 -11.10 12.09 24.43
CA ASN A 229 -11.27 12.93 25.62
C ASN A 229 -12.41 12.44 26.53
N SER A 230 -13.43 11.78 25.96
CA SER A 230 -14.59 11.25 26.68
C SER A 230 -14.24 10.02 27.51
N LEU A 231 -13.06 9.43 27.27
CA LEU A 231 -12.52 8.30 27.99
C LEU A 231 -11.54 8.72 29.11
N ARG A 232 -11.42 10.03 29.38
CA ARG A 232 -10.56 10.53 30.46
C ARG A 232 -10.95 9.92 31.80
N GLY A 233 -9.96 9.50 32.58
CA GLY A 233 -10.16 8.83 33.87
C GLY A 233 -10.47 7.34 33.76
N LYS A 234 -10.54 6.78 32.54
CA LYS A 234 -10.71 5.35 32.31
C LYS A 234 -9.39 4.72 31.88
N VAL A 235 -9.25 3.42 32.16
CA VAL A 235 -8.23 2.58 31.54
C VAL A 235 -8.70 2.22 30.14
N VAL A 236 -7.94 2.59 29.10
CA VAL A 236 -8.29 2.28 27.71
C VAL A 236 -7.34 1.24 27.15
N VAL A 237 -7.86 0.07 26.79
CA VAL A 237 -7.12 -1.05 26.20
C VAL A 237 -7.39 -1.07 24.70
N MET A 238 -6.39 -0.72 23.90
CA MET A 238 -6.47 -0.65 22.45
C MET A 238 -5.69 -1.80 21.84
N ASN A 239 -6.36 -2.68 21.11
CA ASN A 239 -5.74 -3.76 20.34
C ASN A 239 -5.76 -3.39 18.85
N PHE A 240 -4.58 -3.15 18.27
CA PHE A 240 -4.40 -2.81 16.87
C PHE A 240 -4.32 -4.07 16.01
N TRP A 241 -5.14 -4.15 14.96
CA TRP A 241 -5.30 -5.33 14.11
C TRP A 241 -5.68 -4.95 12.67
N ALA A 242 -5.68 -5.93 11.75
CA ALA A 242 -6.20 -5.77 10.39
C ALA A 242 -6.83 -7.08 9.88
N THR A 243 -7.72 -7.00 8.89
CA THR A 243 -8.44 -8.17 8.32
C THR A 243 -7.53 -9.23 7.70
N TRP A 244 -6.37 -8.83 7.20
CA TRP A 244 -5.36 -9.73 6.61
C TRP A 244 -4.33 -10.25 7.63
N CYS A 245 -4.41 -9.82 8.89
CA CYS A 245 -3.43 -10.18 9.92
C CYS A 245 -3.75 -11.53 10.58
N GLY A 246 -3.13 -12.61 10.08
CA GLY A 246 -3.31 -13.97 10.62
C GLY A 246 -3.07 -14.11 12.14
N PRO A 247 -1.95 -13.58 12.70
CA PRO A 247 -1.72 -13.62 14.15
C PRO A 247 -2.80 -12.88 14.95
N CYS A 248 -3.28 -11.74 14.45
CA CYS A 248 -4.36 -10.99 15.10
C CYS A 248 -5.62 -11.85 15.28
N LEU A 249 -6.00 -12.62 14.25
CA LEU A 249 -7.17 -13.51 14.32
C LEU A 249 -7.05 -14.60 15.39
N THR A 250 -5.82 -15.02 15.68
CA THR A 250 -5.53 -16.00 16.73
C THR A 250 -5.69 -15.38 18.13
N GLU A 251 -5.40 -14.09 18.28
CA GLU A 251 -5.53 -13.35 19.54
C GLU A 251 -6.95 -12.84 19.82
N MET A 252 -7.75 -12.55 18.79
CA MET A 252 -9.09 -11.98 18.91
C MET A 252 -10.05 -12.74 19.86
N PRO A 253 -10.10 -14.08 19.88
CA PRO A 253 -10.91 -14.81 20.85
C PRO A 253 -10.48 -14.60 22.31
N LEU A 254 -9.18 -14.43 22.58
CA LEU A 254 -8.70 -14.09 23.92
C LEU A 254 -9.05 -12.65 24.30
N PHE A 255 -8.99 -11.74 23.33
CA PHE A 255 -9.39 -10.35 23.55
C PHE A 255 -10.89 -10.25 23.89
N GLU A 256 -11.76 -10.96 23.16
CA GLU A 256 -13.19 -11.04 23.43
C GLU A 256 -13.50 -11.61 24.84
N LYS A 257 -12.81 -12.69 25.23
CA LYS A 257 -12.90 -13.23 26.60
C LYS A 257 -12.47 -12.23 27.67
N THR A 258 -11.47 -11.40 27.36
CA THR A 258 -10.99 -10.38 28.28
C THR A 258 -12.02 -9.26 28.44
N ILE A 259 -12.63 -8.81 27.33
CA ILE A 259 -13.74 -7.86 27.36
C ILE A 259 -14.87 -8.38 28.25
N GLU A 260 -15.28 -9.63 28.05
CA GLU A 260 -16.36 -10.25 28.82
C GLU A 260 -16.05 -10.30 30.33
N LYS A 261 -14.79 -10.58 30.70
CA LYS A 261 -14.34 -10.60 32.10
C LYS A 261 -14.47 -9.24 32.80
N TYR A 262 -14.28 -8.14 32.07
CA TYR A 262 -14.25 -6.78 32.61
C TYR A 262 -15.50 -5.96 32.23
N LYS A 263 -16.54 -6.59 31.66
CA LYS A 263 -17.74 -5.89 31.16
C LYS A 263 -18.49 -5.08 32.22
N GLU A 264 -18.41 -5.50 33.49
CA GLU A 264 -19.07 -4.86 34.63
C GLU A 264 -18.23 -3.73 35.25
N ASP A 265 -16.99 -3.51 34.78
CA ASP A 265 -16.12 -2.45 35.29
C ASP A 265 -16.25 -1.18 34.41
N PRO A 266 -16.96 -0.14 34.86
CA PRO A 266 -17.13 1.09 34.07
C PRO A 266 -15.83 1.90 33.90
N GLY A 267 -14.80 1.57 34.67
CA GLY A 267 -13.47 2.18 34.63
C GLY A 267 -12.58 1.67 33.50
N ILE A 268 -12.99 0.62 32.76
CA ILE A 268 -12.19 0.02 31.68
C ILE A 268 -12.94 0.09 30.36
N VAL A 269 -12.24 0.49 29.29
CA VAL A 269 -12.78 0.55 27.93
C VAL A 269 -11.86 -0.21 27.00
N PHE A 270 -12.44 -1.14 26.23
CA PHE A 270 -11.72 -1.90 25.22
C PHE A 270 -12.03 -1.36 23.83
N LEU A 271 -11.01 -1.23 22.99
CA LEU A 271 -11.12 -0.81 21.60
C LEU A 271 -10.34 -1.80 20.71
N ALA A 272 -11.04 -2.45 19.78
CA ALA A 272 -10.40 -3.21 18.72
C ALA A 272 -10.14 -2.27 17.53
N VAL A 273 -8.95 -1.69 17.47
CA VAL A 273 -8.58 -0.62 16.54
C VAL A 273 -8.07 -1.22 15.22
N THR A 274 -8.87 -1.18 14.16
CA THR A 274 -8.45 -1.67 12.84
C THR A 274 -7.60 -0.64 12.12
N THR A 275 -6.49 -1.09 11.54
CA THR A 275 -5.61 -0.31 10.64
C THR A 275 -5.97 -0.50 9.16
N ASP A 276 -7.08 -1.16 8.84
CA ASP A 276 -7.54 -1.32 7.45
C ASP A 276 -7.98 0.05 6.88
N GLU A 277 -7.35 0.46 5.78
CA GLU A 277 -7.72 1.70 5.07
C GLU A 277 -9.06 1.55 4.32
N ASP A 278 -9.31 0.36 3.74
CA ASP A 278 -10.60 0.02 3.16
C ASP A 278 -11.58 -0.36 4.28
N ARG A 279 -12.42 0.59 4.69
CA ARG A 279 -13.37 0.39 5.78
C ARG A 279 -14.49 -0.62 5.46
N GLU A 280 -14.73 -0.91 4.18
CA GLU A 280 -15.87 -1.73 3.75
C GLU A 280 -15.60 -3.23 3.96
N ILE A 281 -14.34 -3.68 4.00
CA ILE A 281 -14.01 -5.10 4.21
C ILE A 281 -14.19 -5.54 5.67
N VAL A 282 -14.11 -4.60 6.62
CA VAL A 282 -14.08 -4.90 8.06
C VAL A 282 -15.40 -5.49 8.56
N LYS A 283 -16.55 -4.90 8.21
CA LYS A 283 -17.86 -5.38 8.71
C LYS A 283 -18.24 -6.78 8.16
N PRO A 284 -18.10 -7.06 6.85
CA PRO A 284 -18.26 -8.42 6.33
C PRO A 284 -17.31 -9.43 6.98
N PHE A 285 -16.04 -9.04 7.17
CA PHE A 285 -15.02 -9.88 7.82
C PHE A 285 -15.44 -10.30 9.24
N LEU A 286 -15.83 -9.34 10.08
CA LEU A 286 -16.30 -9.61 11.44
C LEU A 286 -17.53 -10.53 11.44
N LYS A 287 -18.47 -10.33 10.51
CA LYS A 287 -19.66 -11.19 10.36
C LYS A 287 -19.29 -12.62 9.98
N GLN A 288 -18.36 -12.79 9.05
CA GLN A 288 -17.88 -14.10 8.61
C GLN A 288 -17.20 -14.87 9.75
N HIS A 289 -16.38 -14.18 10.54
CA HIS A 289 -15.64 -14.76 11.66
C HIS A 289 -16.42 -14.78 12.99
N LYS A 290 -17.65 -14.24 13.01
CA LYS A 290 -18.54 -14.16 14.18
C LYS A 290 -17.94 -13.44 15.39
N PHE A 291 -17.11 -12.43 15.15
CA PHE A 291 -16.55 -11.61 16.24
C PHE A 291 -17.50 -10.50 16.66
N ASN A 292 -17.67 -10.29 17.97
CA ASN A 292 -18.44 -9.19 18.53
C ASN A 292 -17.55 -8.26 19.35
N LEU A 293 -16.77 -7.44 18.65
CA LEU A 293 -15.77 -6.55 19.26
C LEU A 293 -16.16 -5.07 19.15
N PRO A 294 -15.77 -4.22 20.12
CA PRO A 294 -15.93 -2.77 20.07
C PRO A 294 -14.93 -2.16 19.08
N VAL A 295 -15.21 -2.27 17.78
CA VAL A 295 -14.27 -1.89 16.71
C VAL A 295 -14.31 -0.40 16.41
N THR A 296 -13.12 0.19 16.28
CA THR A 296 -12.89 1.54 15.78
C THR A 296 -11.86 1.52 14.66
N PHE A 297 -11.95 2.45 13.72
CA PHE A 297 -10.88 2.69 12.74
C PHE A 297 -9.77 3.49 13.39
N ALA A 298 -8.52 3.18 13.04
CA ALA A 298 -7.36 3.82 13.64
C ALA A 298 -7.35 5.33 13.45
N ASP A 299 -7.86 5.85 12.32
CA ASP A 299 -7.96 7.30 12.06
C ASP A 299 -6.65 8.05 12.44
N TYR A 300 -5.51 7.52 11.97
CA TYR A 300 -4.14 8.01 12.22
C TYR A 300 -3.63 7.84 13.67
N LEU A 301 -4.40 7.21 14.56
CA LEU A 301 -3.96 6.93 15.93
C LEU A 301 -2.81 5.93 15.99
N ASN A 302 -2.75 4.99 15.04
CA ASN A 302 -1.64 4.05 14.89
C ASN A 302 -0.33 4.77 14.58
N ASP A 303 -0.37 5.85 13.79
CA ASP A 303 0.83 6.64 13.46
C ASP A 303 1.29 7.43 14.69
N TYR A 304 0.36 8.04 15.42
CA TYR A 304 0.65 8.75 16.66
C TYR A 304 1.34 7.87 17.71
N PHE A 305 0.93 6.61 17.83
CA PHE A 305 1.55 5.65 18.75
C PHE A 305 2.71 4.85 18.13
N GLU A 306 3.12 5.17 16.89
CA GLU A 306 4.17 4.46 16.16
C GLU A 306 3.95 2.93 16.07
N VAL A 307 2.70 2.52 15.85
CA VAL A 307 2.33 1.10 15.70
C VAL A 307 2.77 0.61 14.32
N ASN A 308 4.03 0.17 14.24
CA ASN A 308 4.66 -0.30 13.00
C ASN A 308 4.48 -1.81 12.75
N SER A 309 3.75 -2.51 13.61
CA SER A 309 3.47 -3.94 13.45
C SER A 309 2.23 -4.34 14.24
N ILE A 310 1.49 -5.31 13.72
CA ILE A 310 0.27 -5.84 14.34
C ILE A 310 0.36 -7.37 14.51
N PRO A 311 -0.25 -7.94 15.56
CA PRO A 311 -1.02 -7.27 16.59
C PRO A 311 -0.13 -6.45 17.55
N THR A 312 -0.70 -5.38 18.09
CA THR A 312 -0.10 -4.55 19.14
C THR A 312 -1.19 -4.10 20.12
N THR A 313 -0.98 -4.30 21.42
CA THR A 313 -1.91 -3.81 22.45
C THR A 313 -1.28 -2.67 23.24
N ILE A 314 -1.99 -1.55 23.33
CA ILE A 314 -1.63 -0.36 24.10
C ILE A 314 -2.65 -0.17 25.22
N ILE A 315 -2.16 -0.05 26.45
CA ILE A 315 -3.00 0.28 27.61
C ILE A 315 -2.69 1.71 28.06
N LEU A 316 -3.70 2.57 27.99
CA LEU A 316 -3.67 3.93 28.51
C LEU A 316 -4.24 3.93 29.93
N THR A 317 -3.53 4.54 30.87
CA THR A 317 -3.94 4.71 32.27
C THR A 317 -3.95 6.20 32.64
N GLU A 318 -4.61 6.56 33.73
CA GLU A 318 -4.78 7.94 34.21
C GLU A 318 -3.45 8.71 34.40
N ALA A 319 -2.36 7.97 34.68
CA ALA A 319 -1.01 8.52 34.85
C ALA A 319 -0.16 8.43 33.57
N ALA A 320 -0.73 8.59 32.37
CA ALA A 320 -0.01 8.69 31.08
C ALA A 320 1.21 7.73 30.93
N ARG A 321 1.13 6.52 31.51
CA ARG A 321 2.11 5.44 31.29
C ARG A 321 1.49 4.46 30.32
N CYS A 322 1.91 4.55 29.06
CA CYS A 322 1.65 3.51 28.08
C CYS A 322 2.38 2.24 28.52
N LEU A 323 1.64 1.19 28.84
CA LEU A 323 2.19 -0.15 28.97
C LEU A 323 1.95 -0.85 27.63
N SER A 324 3.01 -0.99 26.83
CA SER A 324 3.00 -1.84 25.64
C SER A 324 3.33 -3.27 26.06
N GLY A 325 2.37 -4.18 25.88
CA GLY A 325 2.58 -5.60 26.15
C GLY A 325 2.97 -6.32 24.87
N ARG A 326 4.26 -6.54 24.66
CA ARG A 326 4.77 -7.59 23.75
C ARG A 326 5.73 -8.50 24.50
N GLN A 327 5.56 -9.81 24.36
CA GLN A 327 6.62 -10.77 24.60
C GLN A 327 7.64 -10.63 23.45
N ASP A 328 8.48 -9.58 23.48
CA ASP A 328 9.90 -9.63 23.09
C ASP A 328 10.53 -8.22 22.99
N SER A 329 11.59 -8.06 23.81
CA SER A 329 12.80 -7.23 23.73
C SER A 329 12.89 -5.90 22.94
N THR A 330 11.88 -5.04 22.90
CA THR A 330 12.14 -3.63 22.46
C THR A 330 11.31 -2.59 23.21
N LEU A 331 11.57 -2.43 24.51
CA LEU A 331 10.87 -1.47 25.40
C LEU A 331 11.49 -0.07 25.48
N ALA A 332 12.60 0.21 24.78
CA ALA A 332 13.37 1.43 25.01
C ALA A 332 12.86 2.70 24.29
N LYS A 333 12.00 2.60 23.25
CA LYS A 333 11.58 3.78 22.45
C LYS A 333 10.26 4.41 22.90
N ILE A 334 9.30 3.62 23.38
CA ILE A 334 7.95 4.07 23.77
C ILE A 334 7.95 4.96 25.03
N SER A 335 8.96 4.82 25.90
CA SER A 335 9.13 5.64 27.10
C SER A 335 9.44 7.12 26.81
N SER A 336 10.08 7.43 25.67
CA SER A 336 10.61 8.77 25.39
C SER A 336 9.54 9.79 25.00
N GLN A 337 8.50 9.37 24.28
CA GLN A 337 7.39 10.24 23.88
C GLN A 337 6.36 10.46 25.00
N CYS A 338 6.24 9.53 25.94
CA CYS A 338 5.27 9.64 27.05
C CYS A 338 5.74 10.56 28.19
N SER A 339 7.03 10.92 28.25
CA SER A 339 7.60 11.74 29.32
C SER A 339 7.71 13.24 28.97
N ALA A 340 7.49 13.61 27.70
CA ALA A 340 7.69 14.97 27.22
C ALA A 340 6.41 15.84 27.28
N VAL A 341 5.71 15.82 28.41
CA VAL A 341 4.60 16.77 28.68
C VAL A 341 4.76 17.34 30.09
N LYS A 342 5.90 17.95 30.41
CA LYS A 342 5.98 18.96 31.48
C LYS A 342 6.96 20.09 31.10
N SER A 343 6.38 21.29 31.05
CA SER A 343 6.99 22.63 31.01
C SER A 343 7.51 23.20 29.67
N LYS A 344 6.66 24.01 29.02
CA LYS A 344 7.08 25.30 28.49
C LYS A 344 6.25 26.40 29.14
N PRO A 345 6.82 27.28 29.99
CA PRO A 345 6.25 28.60 30.20
C PRO A 345 6.70 29.53 29.07
N GLN A 346 5.75 30.34 28.60
CA GLN A 346 5.99 31.47 27.72
C GLN A 346 6.96 32.50 28.35
N GLY A 347 7.79 33.09 27.49
CA GLY A 347 8.24 34.49 27.55
C GLY A 347 9.00 34.97 28.79
N ARG A 348 10.30 35.26 28.62
CA ARG A 348 10.98 36.42 29.21
C ARG A 348 12.25 36.74 28.43
N GLY A 349 12.43 38.02 28.13
CA GLY A 349 13.39 38.53 27.15
C GLY A 349 14.86 38.58 27.57
N ARG A 350 15.67 38.91 26.55
CA ARG A 350 17.02 39.50 26.53
C ARG A 350 17.93 39.24 27.75
N LYS A 351 19.08 38.62 27.47
CA LYS A 351 20.40 39.19 27.78
C LYS A 351 21.46 38.66 26.81
N LYS A 352 22.06 39.59 26.05
CA LYS A 352 23.34 39.38 25.35
C LYS A 352 24.42 39.09 26.39
N LYS A 353 25.25 38.07 26.16
CA LYS A 353 26.62 38.03 26.69
C LYS A 353 27.55 37.58 25.56
N LYS A 354 28.46 38.49 25.21
CA LYS A 354 29.74 38.21 24.54
C LYS A 354 30.52 37.23 25.41
N THR A 355 31.23 36.30 24.80
CA THR A 355 32.50 35.81 25.32
C THR A 355 33.41 35.51 24.14
N ASP A 356 34.59 36.09 24.26
CA ASP A 356 35.72 36.13 23.35
C ASP A 356 36.35 34.75 23.15
N TYR A 357 36.86 34.50 21.93
CA TYR A 357 37.75 33.40 21.62
C TYR A 357 39.19 33.91 21.72
N GLU A 358 39.92 33.47 22.73
CA GLU A 358 41.38 33.45 22.74
C GLU A 358 41.83 32.02 22.46
N THR A 359 42.41 31.80 21.29
CA THR A 359 43.21 30.62 20.97
C THR A 359 44.67 31.01 21.04
N ASP A 360 45.35 30.53 22.08
CA ASP A 360 46.80 30.59 22.22
C ASP A 360 47.35 29.19 21.92
N GLY A 361 48.26 29.09 20.95
CA GLY A 361 48.76 27.81 20.46
C GLY A 361 49.80 27.95 19.35
N LYS A 362 50.99 28.41 19.75
CA LYS A 362 52.25 28.36 18.99
C LYS A 362 52.52 26.94 18.46
N VAL A 363 52.79 26.81 17.16
CA VAL A 363 54.08 26.38 16.54
C VAL A 363 54.13 26.95 15.13
#